data_AF-A0A7R8WQP5-F1
#
_entry.id   AF-A0A7R8WQP5-F1
#
_cell.length_a   1.000
_cell.length_b   1.000
_cell.length_c   1.000
_cell.angle_alpha   90.00
_cell.angle_beta   90.00
_cell.angle_gamma   90.00
#
_symmetry.space_group_name_H-M   'P 1'
#
loop_
_entity.id
_entity.type
_entity.pdbx_description
1 polymer ?
#
loop_
_entity_poly.entity_id
_entity_poly.type
_entity_poly.pdbx_seq_one_letter_code
_entity_poly.pdbx_strand_id
1 'polypeptide(L)'
;MGKTIEKIAIEKGHEISFKISSNNKNDINNINPANTDIAIEFSVPEIAPKNLITLINNKIPVVCGTTAWLDKWDAVEEAVIAQNVGFIYASNFSIGVNIFFSLNSYLSKMLSKVSGYDAAIEEIHHLQKVDAPSGTAISLAHGIIKNHQNYDKWHLKGSEESDGLEINALRKANVPGTHTVKWENDIDTIEIKHTAKSRLGFASGAVLAAEWLKEEILAASRIEDVVEDFLNLKRRGVNMIGLCPFHDEKTPSFTVSPSKNIYKCFGCGKAGNPVSFIMEHEGSSYPEALKYLANKYNIAIEEKEYTPEDLKEKQLVDSYFLINDFAKQHFENNLFNTDEGKNIGLSYLKSRGIRETTIKKFNLGYSLQSGRDLTTTAKAKLYNVDLLKDLGLTNKSDYDFFRERVMFTIHNVSGKAIGFGGRTLKKEKTIPKYINSIESEIYNKRRTLYGLHFAKSSIRKEDECILVEGYTDVISLSQGGIENVVASSGTSLTKEQILLIKRYTPNITIVYDGDAAGIKAALRGMDLILEQDMN
;
A
#
# COMPACT_ATOMS: atom_id res chain seq x y z
N MET A 1 -25.14 23.20 1.41
CA MET A 1 -25.16 21.79 0.97
C MET A 1 -25.67 20.86 2.07
N GLY A 2 -25.13 20.95 3.30
CA GLY A 2 -25.51 20.10 4.44
C GLY A 2 -27.02 19.88 4.64
N LYS A 3 -27.86 20.94 4.65
CA LYS A 3 -29.33 20.80 4.78
C LYS A 3 -29.97 19.93 3.68
N THR A 4 -29.43 19.98 2.46
CA THR A 4 -29.94 19.19 1.33
C THR A 4 -29.52 17.73 1.46
N ILE A 5 -28.28 17.48 1.92
CA ILE A 5 -27.76 16.14 2.21
C ILE A 5 -28.58 15.49 3.34
N GLU A 6 -28.81 16.22 4.44
CA GLU A 6 -29.65 15.79 5.56
C GLU A 6 -31.02 15.33 5.09
N LYS A 7 -31.71 16.17 4.31
CA LYS A 7 -33.03 15.84 3.77
C LYS A 7 -33.02 14.54 2.95
N ILE A 8 -32.05 14.38 2.04
CA ILE A 8 -31.95 13.20 1.18
C ILE A 8 -31.59 11.95 1.98
N ALA A 9 -30.69 12.07 2.95
CA ALA A 9 -30.31 10.96 3.82
C ALA A 9 -31.52 10.44 4.61
N ILE A 10 -32.33 11.34 5.19
CA ILE A 10 -33.57 10.99 5.89
C ILE A 10 -34.60 10.36 4.94
N GLU A 11 -34.78 10.93 3.74
CA GLU A 11 -35.69 10.37 2.71
C GLU A 11 -35.28 8.95 2.28
N LYS A 12 -33.98 8.64 2.34
CA LYS A 12 -33.41 7.31 2.05
C LYS A 12 -33.40 6.36 3.26
N GLY A 13 -33.92 6.80 4.41
CA GLY A 13 -34.06 5.96 5.61
C GLY A 13 -32.86 5.98 6.56
N HIS A 14 -31.91 6.90 6.38
CA HIS A 14 -30.76 7.05 7.28
C HIS A 14 -31.08 7.92 8.50
N GLU A 15 -30.46 7.63 9.63
CA GLU A 15 -30.51 8.44 10.84
C GLU A 15 -29.37 9.47 10.88
N ILE A 16 -29.66 10.70 11.31
CA ILE A 16 -28.65 11.76 11.47
C ILE A 16 -28.27 11.86 12.94
N SER A 17 -27.14 11.25 13.31
CA SER A 17 -26.63 11.23 14.69
C SER A 17 -26.12 12.60 15.16
N PHE A 18 -25.42 13.36 14.29
CA PHE A 18 -24.86 14.67 14.60
C PHE A 18 -24.96 15.66 13.43
N LYS A 19 -25.04 16.94 13.78
CA LYS A 19 -24.95 18.06 12.83
C LYS A 19 -23.96 19.10 13.32
N ILE A 20 -22.89 19.31 12.56
CA ILE A 20 -21.89 20.32 12.87
C ILE A 20 -22.13 21.57 12.02
N SER A 21 -22.16 22.72 12.68
CA SER A 21 -22.37 24.04 12.09
C SER A 21 -21.41 25.05 12.72
N SER A 22 -21.48 26.30 12.26
CA SER A 22 -20.71 27.41 12.86
C SER A 22 -20.97 27.59 14.35
N ASN A 23 -22.14 27.18 14.85
CA ASN A 23 -22.60 27.46 16.20
C ASN A 23 -22.22 26.36 17.22
N ASN A 24 -21.74 25.22 16.74
CA ASN A 24 -21.47 24.05 17.59
C ASN A 24 -20.24 23.25 17.10
N LYS A 25 -19.21 23.99 16.67
CA LYS A 25 -17.97 23.41 16.10
C LYS A 25 -17.29 22.40 17.02
N ASN A 26 -17.39 22.58 18.34
CA ASN A 26 -16.71 21.72 19.31
C ASN A 26 -17.37 20.35 19.47
N ASP A 27 -18.63 20.20 19.05
CA ASP A 27 -19.38 18.94 19.17
C ASP A 27 -18.77 17.83 18.30
N ILE A 28 -17.97 18.20 17.28
CA ILE A 28 -17.30 17.24 16.40
C ILE A 28 -16.39 16.27 17.19
N ASN A 29 -15.84 16.70 18.33
CA ASN A 29 -15.01 15.86 19.18
C ASN A 29 -15.79 14.73 19.88
N ASN A 30 -17.12 14.86 19.97
CA ASN A 30 -17.99 13.87 20.60
C ASN A 30 -18.46 12.77 19.64
N ILE A 31 -18.20 12.94 18.33
CA ILE A 31 -18.56 11.98 17.29
C ILE A 31 -17.61 10.79 17.36
N ASN A 32 -18.16 9.57 17.48
CA ASN A 32 -17.37 8.35 17.63
C ASN A 32 -18.04 7.15 16.92
N PRO A 33 -17.32 6.02 16.72
CA PRO A 33 -17.82 4.93 15.88
C PRO A 33 -18.97 4.16 16.49
N ALA A 34 -19.25 4.32 17.79
CA ALA A 34 -20.35 3.62 18.46
C ALA A 34 -21.72 4.22 18.11
N ASN A 35 -21.77 5.46 17.60
CA ASN A 35 -23.02 6.16 17.31
C ASN A 35 -23.05 6.84 15.93
N THR A 36 -21.99 6.69 15.13
CA THR A 36 -21.89 7.32 13.80
C THR A 36 -21.15 6.39 12.86
N ASP A 37 -21.85 5.91 11.83
CA ASP A 37 -21.27 5.01 10.84
C ASP A 37 -20.35 5.76 9.87
N ILE A 38 -20.79 6.92 9.37
CA ILE A 38 -20.10 7.73 8.35
C ILE A 38 -20.38 9.22 8.58
N ALA A 39 -19.37 10.05 8.34
CA ALA A 39 -19.52 11.50 8.29
C ALA A 39 -19.50 12.01 6.84
N ILE A 40 -20.35 13.00 6.54
CA ILE A 40 -20.35 13.71 5.25
C ILE A 40 -19.91 15.17 5.49
N GLU A 41 -18.74 15.52 4.97
CA GLU A 41 -18.06 16.80 5.15
C GLU A 41 -18.33 17.73 3.96
N PHE A 42 -18.99 18.87 4.23
CA PHE A 42 -19.24 19.96 3.28
C PHE A 42 -19.13 21.34 3.96
N SER A 43 -18.14 21.50 4.86
CA SER A 43 -17.89 22.78 5.53
C SER A 43 -17.11 23.75 4.63
N VAL A 44 -16.63 24.85 5.19
CA VAL A 44 -15.83 25.82 4.42
C VAL A 44 -14.37 25.35 4.31
N PRO A 45 -13.65 25.69 3.23
CA PRO A 45 -12.30 25.16 2.97
C PRO A 45 -11.32 25.34 4.14
N GLU A 46 -11.42 26.45 4.87
CA GLU A 46 -10.52 26.79 5.97
C GLU A 46 -10.68 25.85 7.18
N ILE A 47 -11.83 25.20 7.33
CA ILE A 47 -12.16 24.35 8.47
C ILE A 47 -12.13 22.86 8.08
N ALA A 48 -12.36 22.53 6.81
CA ALA A 48 -12.45 21.16 6.32
C ALA A 48 -11.26 20.27 6.76
N PRO A 49 -9.98 20.64 6.57
CA PRO A 49 -8.85 19.81 7.01
C PRO A 49 -8.89 19.45 8.50
N LYS A 50 -9.24 20.42 9.36
CA LYS A 50 -9.35 20.20 10.80
C LYS A 50 -10.48 19.23 11.12
N ASN A 51 -11.63 19.37 10.47
CA ASN A 51 -12.76 18.45 10.65
C ASN A 51 -12.40 17.03 10.20
N LEU A 52 -11.75 16.90 9.04
CA LEU A 52 -11.31 15.62 8.49
C LEU A 52 -10.37 14.90 9.46
N ILE A 53 -9.29 15.55 9.90
CA ILE A 53 -8.32 14.97 10.83
C ILE A 53 -9.01 14.53 12.14
N THR A 54 -9.95 15.34 12.66
CA THR A 54 -10.67 15.00 13.89
C THR A 54 -11.53 13.75 13.72
N LEU A 55 -12.32 13.67 12.65
CA LEU A 55 -13.18 12.52 12.35
C LEU A 55 -12.36 11.24 12.10
N ILE A 56 -11.26 11.36 11.35
CA ILE A 56 -10.35 10.25 11.05
C ILE A 56 -9.67 9.74 12.33
N ASN A 57 -9.19 10.63 13.21
CA ASN A 57 -8.61 10.23 14.50
C ASN A 57 -9.63 9.56 15.42
N ASN A 58 -10.91 9.94 15.30
CA ASN A 58 -12.02 9.26 15.98
C ASN A 58 -12.48 7.97 15.26
N LYS A 59 -11.77 7.54 14.22
CA LYS A 59 -12.03 6.33 13.43
C LYS A 59 -13.38 6.33 12.69
N ILE A 60 -13.83 7.51 12.24
CA ILE A 60 -15.06 7.67 11.47
C ILE A 60 -14.74 7.77 9.99
N PRO A 61 -15.29 6.89 9.13
CA PRO A 61 -15.18 7.05 7.68
C PRO A 61 -15.80 8.36 7.21
N VAL A 62 -15.16 9.03 6.24
CA VAL A 62 -15.58 10.38 5.81
C VAL A 62 -15.75 10.48 4.30
N VAL A 63 -16.84 11.08 3.87
CA VAL A 63 -17.07 11.54 2.49
C VAL A 63 -16.95 13.07 2.46
N CYS A 64 -15.94 13.60 1.79
CA CYS A 64 -15.67 15.04 1.72
C CYS A 64 -15.96 15.62 0.33
N GLY A 65 -16.83 16.62 0.28
CA GLY A 65 -17.14 17.39 -0.92
C GLY A 65 -16.78 18.87 -0.85
N THR A 66 -16.10 19.31 0.21
CA THR A 66 -15.51 20.65 0.27
C THR A 66 -14.28 20.71 -0.63
N THR A 67 -14.15 21.78 -1.42
CA THR A 67 -13.00 22.00 -2.31
C THR A 67 -12.00 22.99 -1.69
N ALA A 68 -10.89 23.28 -2.39
CA ALA A 68 -9.93 24.33 -2.03
C ALA A 68 -9.18 24.13 -0.70
N TRP A 69 -8.91 22.88 -0.32
CA TRP A 69 -8.07 22.51 0.82
C TRP A 69 -6.98 21.48 0.48
N LEU A 70 -6.80 21.17 -0.82
CA LEU A 70 -5.93 20.11 -1.30
C LEU A 70 -4.44 20.33 -0.99
N ASP A 71 -4.04 21.56 -0.62
CA ASP A 71 -2.70 21.83 -0.06
C ASP A 71 -2.45 21.15 1.29
N LYS A 72 -3.50 20.61 1.93
CA LYS A 72 -3.45 19.80 3.15
C LYS A 72 -3.71 18.32 2.89
N TRP A 73 -3.69 17.88 1.63
CA TRP A 73 -3.96 16.50 1.24
C TRP A 73 -3.09 15.49 2.00
N ASP A 74 -1.77 15.69 2.00
CA ASP A 74 -0.80 14.76 2.59
C ASP A 74 -1.09 14.51 4.07
N ALA A 75 -1.41 15.56 4.83
CA ALA A 75 -1.75 15.43 6.25
C ALA A 75 -3.03 14.62 6.50
N VAL A 76 -4.03 14.76 5.62
CA VAL A 76 -5.28 13.98 5.70
C VAL A 76 -5.02 12.54 5.29
N GLU A 77 -4.24 12.31 4.24
CA GLU A 77 -3.86 10.98 3.76
C GLU A 77 -3.04 10.21 4.80
N GLU A 78 -2.05 10.85 5.42
CA GLU A 78 -1.28 10.27 6.52
C GLU A 78 -2.18 9.84 7.68
N ALA A 79 -3.15 10.67 8.06
CA ALA A 79 -4.11 10.35 9.11
C ALA A 79 -5.01 9.16 8.72
N VAL A 80 -5.51 9.14 7.48
CA VAL A 80 -6.33 8.04 6.93
C VAL A 80 -5.58 6.71 7.00
N ILE A 81 -4.33 6.70 6.55
CA ILE A 81 -3.46 5.52 6.54
C ILE A 81 -3.14 5.09 7.98
N ALA A 82 -2.81 6.04 8.87
CA ALA A 82 -2.44 5.76 10.24
C ALA A 82 -3.60 5.16 11.06
N GLN A 83 -4.81 5.66 10.86
CA GLN A 83 -6.00 5.22 11.61
C GLN A 83 -6.76 4.08 10.94
N ASN A 84 -6.41 3.74 9.69
CA ASN A 84 -7.07 2.72 8.88
C ASN A 84 -8.57 2.97 8.72
N VAL A 85 -8.93 4.15 8.19
CA VAL A 85 -10.31 4.65 8.08
C VAL A 85 -10.67 4.87 6.61
N GLY A 86 -11.92 4.60 6.21
CA GLY A 86 -12.38 4.86 4.84
C GLY A 86 -12.51 6.37 4.55
N PHE A 87 -11.99 6.83 3.42
CA PHE A 87 -12.10 8.22 3.00
C PHE A 87 -12.44 8.34 1.51
N ILE A 88 -13.44 9.17 1.18
CA ILE A 88 -13.79 9.51 -0.19
C ILE A 88 -13.75 11.03 -0.33
N TYR A 89 -13.04 11.51 -1.33
CA TYR A 89 -13.06 12.91 -1.73
C TYR A 89 -13.51 13.03 -3.19
N ALA A 90 -14.39 13.99 -3.46
CA ALA A 90 -14.68 14.42 -4.82
C ALA A 90 -14.96 15.92 -4.84
N SER A 91 -14.44 16.62 -5.85
CA SER A 91 -14.77 18.05 -6.07
C SER A 91 -16.26 18.26 -6.41
N ASN A 92 -16.94 17.19 -6.84
CA ASN A 92 -18.36 17.18 -7.17
C ASN A 92 -18.91 15.74 -7.17
N PHE A 93 -19.88 15.47 -6.31
CA PHE A 93 -20.50 14.13 -6.18
C PHE A 93 -21.61 13.83 -7.18
N SER A 94 -21.93 14.74 -8.12
CA SER A 94 -22.93 14.44 -9.14
C SER A 94 -22.48 13.26 -10.01
N ILE A 95 -23.28 12.20 -10.09
CA ILE A 95 -23.01 11.05 -10.96
C ILE A 95 -22.80 11.52 -12.41
N GLY A 96 -23.65 12.44 -12.88
CA GLY A 96 -23.57 12.99 -14.24
C GLY A 96 -22.26 13.72 -14.51
N VAL A 97 -21.70 14.45 -13.54
CA VAL A 97 -20.40 15.11 -13.73
C VAL A 97 -19.24 14.12 -13.70
N ASN A 98 -19.34 13.05 -12.90
CA ASN A 98 -18.27 12.05 -12.82
C ASN A 98 -18.21 11.23 -14.11
N ILE A 99 -19.36 10.88 -14.69
CA ILE A 99 -19.43 10.34 -16.06
C ILE A 99 -18.84 11.33 -17.07
N PHE A 100 -19.13 12.63 -16.90
CA PHE A 100 -18.58 13.68 -17.77
C PHE A 100 -17.06 13.78 -17.66
N PHE A 101 -16.46 13.64 -16.47
CA PHE A 101 -15.01 13.57 -16.30
C PHE A 101 -14.41 12.36 -17.02
N SER A 102 -15.03 11.18 -16.90
CA SER A 102 -14.57 9.97 -17.61
C SER A 102 -14.65 10.15 -19.14
N LEU A 103 -15.74 10.74 -19.64
CA LEU A 103 -15.90 11.07 -21.06
C LEU A 103 -14.84 12.06 -21.53
N ASN A 104 -14.58 13.12 -20.75
CA ASN A 104 -13.53 14.10 -21.06
C ASN A 104 -12.15 13.44 -21.14
N SER A 105 -11.80 12.60 -20.18
CA SER A 105 -10.53 11.86 -20.16
C SER A 105 -10.39 10.95 -21.40
N TYR A 106 -11.46 10.19 -21.71
CA TYR A 106 -11.48 9.30 -22.86
C TYR A 106 -11.35 10.05 -24.19
N LEU A 107 -12.11 11.13 -24.37
CA LEU A 107 -12.07 11.97 -25.56
C LEU A 107 -10.69 12.63 -25.73
N SER A 108 -10.12 13.15 -24.65
CA SER A 108 -8.77 13.75 -24.64
C SER A 108 -7.71 12.75 -25.11
N LYS A 109 -7.78 11.51 -24.61
CA LYS A 109 -6.87 10.43 -25.01
C LYS A 109 -7.04 10.04 -26.48
N MET A 110 -8.26 10.05 -27.01
CA MET A 110 -8.48 9.82 -28.44
C MET A 110 -7.90 10.93 -29.30
N LEU A 111 -8.19 12.19 -28.94
CA LEU A 111 -7.75 13.37 -29.70
C LEU A 111 -6.24 13.63 -29.59
N SER A 112 -5.57 13.16 -28.53
CA SER A 112 -4.10 13.21 -28.42
C SER A 112 -3.35 12.51 -29.55
N LYS A 113 -4.02 11.62 -30.30
CA LYS A 113 -3.46 10.88 -31.43
C LYS A 113 -3.74 11.54 -32.78
N VAL A 114 -4.49 12.64 -32.78
CA VAL A 114 -4.93 13.36 -33.98
C VAL A 114 -4.38 14.77 -33.92
N SER A 115 -3.69 15.20 -34.97
CA SER A 115 -3.09 16.54 -35.02
C SER A 115 -4.12 17.61 -35.35
N GLY A 116 -4.02 18.77 -34.70
CA GLY A 116 -4.63 20.01 -35.15
C GLY A 116 -5.96 20.39 -34.50
N TYR A 117 -6.40 19.72 -33.43
CA TYR A 117 -7.54 20.17 -32.62
C TYR A 117 -7.06 20.90 -31.37
N ASP A 118 -7.60 22.11 -31.15
CA ASP A 118 -7.36 22.90 -29.96
C ASP A 118 -8.51 22.76 -28.96
N ALA A 119 -8.17 22.43 -27.73
CA ALA A 119 -9.11 22.31 -26.62
C ALA A 119 -9.39 23.66 -25.95
N ALA A 120 -10.63 23.86 -25.52
CA ALA A 120 -11.03 24.95 -24.65
C ALA A 120 -12.14 24.50 -23.69
N ILE A 121 -12.15 25.07 -22.49
CA ILE A 121 -13.19 24.81 -21.48
C ILE A 121 -14.03 26.07 -21.29
N GLU A 122 -15.35 25.93 -21.27
CA GLU A 122 -16.26 26.96 -20.79
C GLU A 122 -17.03 26.46 -19.56
N GLU A 123 -17.08 27.31 -18.53
CA GLU A 123 -17.98 27.10 -17.40
C GLU A 123 -18.96 28.26 -17.22
N ILE A 124 -20.18 27.92 -16.78
CA ILE A 124 -21.20 28.90 -16.42
C ILE A 124 -21.76 28.53 -15.06
N HIS A 125 -21.68 29.44 -14.10
CA HIS A 125 -22.21 29.26 -12.75
C HIS A 125 -23.05 30.44 -12.29
N HIS A 126 -23.80 30.25 -11.21
CA HIS A 126 -24.60 31.31 -10.58
C HIS A 126 -23.71 32.42 -9.99
N LEU A 127 -24.28 33.62 -9.85
CA LEU A 127 -23.59 34.81 -9.33
C LEU A 127 -22.96 34.64 -7.93
N GLN A 128 -23.52 33.77 -7.10
CA GLN A 128 -23.01 33.50 -5.75
C GLN A 128 -21.80 32.56 -5.70
N LYS A 129 -21.29 32.06 -6.83
CA LYS A 129 -20.15 31.14 -6.84
C LYS A 129 -18.85 31.96 -6.76
N VAL A 130 -18.07 31.70 -5.72
CA VAL A 130 -16.92 32.52 -5.30
C VAL A 130 -15.65 32.17 -6.08
N ASP A 131 -15.41 30.88 -6.33
CA ASP A 131 -14.27 30.36 -7.08
C ASP A 131 -14.44 30.56 -8.59
N ALA A 132 -13.38 31.03 -9.27
CA ALA A 132 -13.26 31.12 -10.73
C ALA A 132 -11.80 30.83 -11.15
N PRO A 133 -11.53 29.77 -11.95
CA PRO A 133 -12.48 28.76 -12.44
C PRO A 133 -12.97 27.84 -11.31
N SER A 134 -14.10 27.15 -11.50
CA SER A 134 -14.57 26.20 -10.48
C SER A 134 -13.67 24.98 -10.36
N GLY A 135 -13.69 24.32 -9.20
CA GLY A 135 -12.98 23.04 -9.01
C GLY A 135 -13.34 21.97 -10.06
N THR A 136 -14.56 21.97 -10.59
CA THR A 136 -14.97 21.08 -11.70
C THR A 136 -14.27 21.45 -13.01
N ALA A 137 -14.16 22.74 -13.33
CA ALA A 137 -13.43 23.20 -14.53
C ALA A 137 -11.92 22.89 -14.43
N ILE A 138 -11.34 23.07 -13.24
CA ILE A 138 -9.94 22.66 -12.96
C ILE A 138 -9.77 21.15 -13.14
N SER A 139 -10.72 20.34 -12.64
CA SER A 139 -10.69 18.88 -12.79
C SER A 139 -10.75 18.45 -14.27
N LEU A 140 -11.56 19.13 -15.09
CA LEU A 140 -11.61 18.91 -16.54
C LEU A 140 -10.30 19.29 -17.22
N ALA A 141 -9.72 20.43 -16.85
CA ALA A 141 -8.45 20.90 -17.38
C ALA A 141 -7.31 19.92 -17.09
N HIS A 142 -7.19 19.47 -15.83
CA HIS A 142 -6.23 18.44 -15.46
C HIS A 142 -6.47 17.13 -16.24
N GLY A 143 -7.73 16.73 -16.45
CA GLY A 143 -8.06 15.57 -17.28
C GLY A 143 -7.56 15.68 -18.73
N ILE A 144 -7.58 16.88 -19.33
CA ILE A 144 -7.06 17.14 -20.67
C ILE A 144 -5.53 17.14 -20.65
N ILE A 145 -4.91 17.97 -19.80
CA ILE A 145 -3.44 18.12 -19.65
C ILE A 145 -2.77 16.77 -19.45
N LYS A 146 -3.34 15.94 -18.57
CA LYS A 146 -2.86 14.60 -18.28
C LYS A 146 -2.85 13.66 -19.50
N ASN A 147 -3.82 13.80 -20.40
CA ASN A 147 -4.01 12.87 -21.51
C ASN A 147 -3.55 13.43 -22.87
N HIS A 148 -3.11 14.69 -22.92
CA HIS A 148 -2.84 15.39 -24.17
C HIS A 148 -1.55 16.24 -24.07
N GLN A 149 -0.52 15.84 -24.81
CA GLN A 149 0.86 16.34 -24.66
C GLN A 149 1.04 17.83 -25.00
N ASN A 150 0.10 18.43 -25.73
CA ASN A 150 0.18 19.85 -26.12
C ASN A 150 -0.21 20.82 -24.99
N TYR A 151 -0.68 20.32 -23.85
CA TYR A 151 -1.07 21.16 -22.71
C TYR A 151 -0.30 20.72 -21.46
N ASP A 152 0.43 21.64 -20.85
CA ASP A 152 1.12 21.46 -19.58
C ASP A 152 0.51 22.31 -18.45
N LYS A 153 -0.20 23.38 -18.82
CA LYS A 153 -0.92 24.28 -17.92
C LYS A 153 -2.25 24.75 -18.51
N TRP A 154 -3.05 25.41 -17.68
CA TRP A 154 -4.27 26.09 -18.10
C TRP A 154 -4.19 27.57 -17.70
N HIS A 155 -4.92 28.42 -18.43
CA HIS A 155 -5.02 29.84 -18.14
C HIS A 155 -6.48 30.32 -18.26
N LEU A 156 -6.82 31.42 -17.61
CA LEU A 156 -8.15 32.02 -17.72
C LEU A 156 -8.25 32.89 -18.98
N LYS A 157 -9.40 32.82 -19.67
CA LYS A 157 -9.69 33.71 -20.80
C LYS A 157 -9.57 35.17 -20.38
N GLY A 158 -8.74 35.94 -21.08
CA GLY A 158 -8.47 37.36 -20.80
C GLY A 158 -7.33 37.61 -19.80
N SER A 159 -6.59 36.59 -19.39
CA SER A 159 -5.30 36.76 -18.69
C SER A 159 -4.18 37.17 -19.66
N GLU A 160 -3.06 37.69 -19.12
CA GLU A 160 -1.88 38.04 -19.92
C GLU A 160 -1.18 36.81 -20.51
N GLU A 161 -1.44 35.62 -19.96
CA GLU A 161 -0.96 34.35 -20.50
C GLU A 161 -1.87 33.86 -21.63
N SER A 162 -1.28 33.54 -22.77
CA SER A 162 -1.97 33.01 -23.95
C SER A 162 -1.53 31.58 -24.32
N ASP A 163 -0.76 30.95 -23.45
CA ASP A 163 -0.17 29.63 -23.67
C ASP A 163 -0.81 28.59 -22.75
N GLY A 164 -1.11 27.40 -23.30
CA GLY A 164 -1.81 26.32 -22.61
C GLY A 164 -3.33 26.30 -22.86
N LEU A 165 -4.04 25.58 -22.00
CA LEU A 165 -5.48 25.33 -22.13
C LEU A 165 -6.32 26.51 -21.63
N GLU A 166 -7.11 27.14 -22.51
CA GLU A 166 -7.98 28.26 -22.14
C GLU A 166 -9.22 27.77 -21.34
N ILE A 167 -9.49 28.42 -20.20
CA ILE A 167 -10.73 28.27 -19.43
C ILE A 167 -11.51 29.59 -19.43
N ASN A 168 -12.70 29.58 -20.02
CA ASN A 168 -13.64 30.70 -19.98
C ASN A 168 -14.64 30.53 -18.82
N ALA A 169 -14.50 31.36 -17.78
CA ALA A 169 -15.34 31.30 -16.60
C ALA A 169 -16.42 32.40 -16.60
N LEU A 170 -17.68 32.02 -16.77
CA LEU A 170 -18.82 32.93 -16.83
C LEU A 170 -19.71 32.83 -15.59
N ARG A 171 -20.33 33.96 -15.19
CA ARG A 171 -21.30 34.01 -14.08
C ARG A 171 -22.64 34.54 -14.59
N LYS A 172 -23.70 33.72 -14.51
CA LYS A 172 -25.06 34.04 -15.00
C LYS A 172 -26.10 33.73 -13.92
N ALA A 173 -27.15 34.54 -13.80
CA ALA A 173 -28.24 34.27 -12.87
C ALA A 173 -28.93 32.93 -13.22
N ASN A 174 -29.37 32.19 -12.19
CA ASN A 174 -30.16 30.95 -12.32
C ASN A 174 -29.48 29.76 -13.04
N VAL A 175 -28.16 29.75 -13.20
CA VAL A 175 -27.43 28.58 -13.72
C VAL A 175 -26.78 27.82 -12.55
N PRO A 176 -27.24 26.60 -12.22
CA PRO A 176 -26.64 25.83 -11.12
C PRO A 176 -25.18 25.43 -11.40
N GLY A 177 -24.87 25.15 -12.67
CA GLY A 177 -23.54 24.83 -13.17
C GLY A 177 -23.62 24.18 -14.55
N THR A 178 -22.92 24.75 -15.53
CA THR A 178 -22.77 24.18 -16.88
C THR A 178 -21.28 24.14 -17.20
N HIS A 179 -20.84 23.02 -17.76
CA HIS A 179 -19.45 22.79 -18.14
C HIS A 179 -19.40 22.24 -19.55
N THR A 180 -18.61 22.87 -20.39
CA THR A 180 -18.45 22.51 -21.78
C THR A 180 -16.97 22.33 -22.07
N VAL A 181 -16.60 21.24 -22.72
CA VAL A 181 -15.27 21.03 -23.30
C VAL A 181 -15.44 21.01 -24.81
N LYS A 182 -14.70 21.89 -25.49
CA LYS A 182 -14.67 22.00 -26.94
C LYS A 182 -13.30 21.60 -27.45
N TRP A 183 -13.29 20.95 -28.61
CA TRP A 183 -12.11 20.68 -29.42
C TRP A 183 -12.41 21.21 -30.82
N GLU A 184 -11.58 22.12 -31.33
CA GLU A 184 -11.89 22.87 -32.55
C GLU A 184 -10.67 22.99 -33.47
N ASN A 185 -10.93 23.00 -34.77
CA ASN A 185 -9.97 23.36 -35.82
C ASN A 185 -10.70 24.06 -36.97
N ASP A 186 -10.00 24.36 -38.07
CA ASP A 186 -10.58 25.07 -39.22
C ASP A 186 -11.69 24.28 -39.97
N ILE A 187 -11.84 22.98 -39.70
CA ILE A 187 -12.75 22.08 -40.41
C ILE A 187 -14.02 21.82 -39.59
N ASP A 188 -13.87 21.43 -38.33
CA ASP A 188 -14.99 21.07 -37.47
C ASP A 188 -14.73 21.27 -35.97
N THR A 189 -15.80 21.13 -35.19
CA THR A 189 -15.81 21.27 -33.73
C THR A 189 -16.47 20.06 -33.08
N ILE A 190 -15.82 19.52 -32.05
CA ILE A 190 -16.36 18.47 -31.18
C ILE A 190 -16.63 19.08 -29.80
N GLU A 191 -17.87 18.97 -29.32
CA GLU A 191 -18.28 19.47 -28.00
C GLU A 191 -18.85 18.35 -27.14
N ILE A 192 -18.41 18.28 -25.88
CA ILE A 192 -19.11 17.57 -24.81
C ILE A 192 -19.58 18.57 -23.76
N LYS A 193 -20.80 18.37 -23.25
CA LYS A 193 -21.43 19.32 -22.32
C LYS A 193 -22.17 18.63 -21.18
N HIS A 194 -21.90 19.09 -19.97
CA HIS A 194 -22.65 18.75 -18.77
C HIS A 194 -23.45 19.97 -18.29
N THR A 195 -24.71 19.75 -17.92
CA THR A 195 -25.61 20.79 -17.38
C THR A 195 -26.30 20.29 -16.12
N ALA A 196 -25.96 20.89 -14.98
CA ALA A 196 -26.63 20.62 -13.72
C ALA A 196 -27.99 21.34 -13.67
N LYS A 197 -29.08 20.56 -13.63
CA LYS A 197 -30.44 21.10 -13.49
C LYS A 197 -30.79 21.51 -12.06
N SER A 198 -30.12 20.92 -11.07
CA SER A 198 -30.31 21.23 -9.66
C SER A 198 -29.10 20.85 -8.83
N ARG A 199 -29.03 21.38 -7.61
CA ARG A 199 -28.02 20.97 -6.61
C ARG A 199 -28.34 19.62 -5.95
N LEU A 200 -29.50 19.03 -6.21
CA LEU A 200 -29.90 17.74 -5.63
C LEU A 200 -28.97 16.61 -6.06
N GLY A 201 -28.54 16.59 -7.33
CA GLY A 201 -27.65 15.54 -7.83
C GLY A 201 -26.31 15.44 -7.09
N PHE A 202 -25.81 16.56 -6.56
CA PHE A 202 -24.58 16.61 -5.77
C PHE A 202 -24.81 15.98 -4.40
N ALA A 203 -25.90 16.35 -3.74
CA ALA A 203 -26.24 15.84 -2.42
C ALA A 203 -26.64 14.35 -2.46
N SER A 204 -27.40 13.92 -3.47
CA SER A 204 -27.74 12.51 -3.69
C SER A 204 -26.50 11.66 -3.93
N GLY A 205 -25.53 12.16 -4.70
CA GLY A 205 -24.29 11.45 -4.93
C GLY A 205 -23.38 11.38 -3.69
N ALA A 206 -23.39 12.40 -2.82
CA ALA A 206 -22.66 12.34 -1.55
C ALA A 206 -23.25 11.30 -0.60
N VAL A 207 -24.59 11.19 -0.54
CA VAL A 207 -25.26 10.13 0.20
C VAL A 207 -24.97 8.76 -0.41
N LEU A 208 -24.96 8.63 -1.75
CA LEU A 208 -24.58 7.40 -2.43
C LEU A 208 -23.13 7.00 -2.13
N ALA A 209 -22.20 7.95 -2.12
CA ALA A 209 -20.81 7.69 -1.76
C ALA A 209 -20.68 7.24 -0.30
N ALA A 210 -21.49 7.79 0.61
CA ALA A 210 -21.54 7.33 1.99
C ALA A 210 -22.10 5.90 2.08
N GLU A 211 -23.22 5.61 1.41
CA GLU A 211 -23.76 4.24 1.30
C GLU A 211 -22.71 3.27 0.77
N TRP A 212 -22.02 3.63 -0.32
CA TRP A 212 -20.94 2.85 -0.91
C TRP A 212 -19.77 2.63 0.06
N LEU A 213 -19.33 3.68 0.76
CA LEU A 213 -18.25 3.61 1.73
C LEU A 213 -18.59 2.70 2.92
N LYS A 214 -19.89 2.57 3.25
CA LYS A 214 -20.40 1.64 4.26
C LYS A 214 -20.50 0.21 3.72
N GLU A 215 -20.95 0.04 2.47
CA GLU A 215 -21.42 -1.24 1.95
C GLU A 215 -20.41 -2.00 1.06
N GLU A 216 -19.63 -1.36 0.19
CA GLU A 216 -19.19 -2.04 -1.06
C GLU A 216 -17.83 -2.75 -1.05
N ILE A 217 -16.89 -2.45 -0.16
CA ILE A 217 -15.66 -3.26 -0.08
C ILE A 217 -15.95 -4.66 0.50
N LEU A 218 -17.04 -4.81 1.25
CA LEU A 218 -17.47 -6.09 1.83
C LEU A 218 -18.66 -6.72 1.10
N ALA A 219 -19.54 -5.93 0.46
CA ALA A 219 -20.73 -6.45 -0.24
C ALA A 219 -20.43 -6.99 -1.65
N ALA A 220 -19.43 -6.46 -2.36
CA ALA A 220 -19.11 -6.95 -3.71
C ALA A 220 -18.39 -8.31 -3.70
N SER A 221 -17.68 -8.63 -2.63
CA SER A 221 -17.02 -9.92 -2.46
C SER A 221 -17.94 -10.93 -1.78
N ARG A 222 -18.43 -11.91 -2.54
CA ARG A 222 -19.12 -13.07 -1.99
C ARG A 222 -18.10 -14.06 -1.45
N ILE A 223 -18.16 -14.38 -0.17
CA ILE A 223 -17.20 -15.24 0.51
C ILE A 223 -17.10 -16.62 -0.15
N GLU A 224 -18.21 -17.17 -0.63
CA GLU A 224 -18.23 -18.44 -1.36
C GLU A 224 -17.39 -18.35 -2.63
N ASP A 225 -17.59 -17.31 -3.45
CA ASP A 225 -16.87 -17.14 -4.70
C ASP A 225 -15.38 -16.92 -4.44
N VAL A 226 -15.02 -16.14 -3.41
CA VAL A 226 -13.62 -15.86 -3.04
C VAL A 226 -12.91 -17.11 -2.51
N VAL A 227 -13.58 -17.91 -1.68
CA VAL A 227 -12.97 -19.11 -1.10
C VAL A 227 -12.87 -20.26 -2.11
N GLU A 228 -13.82 -20.39 -3.03
CA GLU A 228 -13.85 -21.46 -4.04
C GLU A 228 -12.69 -21.39 -5.05
N ASP A 229 -12.02 -20.23 -5.20
CA ASP A 229 -10.78 -20.13 -5.99
C ASP A 229 -9.63 -20.94 -5.39
N PHE A 230 -9.68 -21.21 -4.08
CA PHE A 230 -8.56 -21.82 -3.34
C PHE A 230 -8.93 -23.18 -2.74
N LEU A 231 -10.21 -23.41 -2.46
CA LEU A 231 -10.69 -24.59 -1.76
C LEU A 231 -11.87 -25.24 -2.48
N ASN A 232 -11.86 -26.57 -2.51
CA ASN A 232 -13.05 -27.33 -2.88
C ASN A 232 -14.04 -27.37 -1.71
N LEU A 233 -15.13 -26.62 -1.82
CA LEU A 233 -16.21 -26.61 -0.85
C LEU A 233 -17.34 -27.56 -1.25
N LYS A 234 -17.96 -28.20 -0.26
CA LYS A 234 -19.19 -29.01 -0.43
C LYS A 234 -20.35 -28.36 0.32
N ARG A 235 -21.54 -28.31 -0.28
CA ARG A 235 -22.73 -27.80 0.41
C ARG A 235 -23.16 -28.70 1.57
N ARG A 236 -23.50 -28.08 2.70
CA ARG A 236 -24.07 -28.74 3.88
C ARG A 236 -25.14 -27.84 4.49
N GLY A 237 -26.39 -28.04 4.05
CA GLY A 237 -27.51 -27.17 4.39
C GLY A 237 -27.34 -25.78 3.77
N VAL A 238 -27.47 -24.74 4.59
CA VAL A 238 -27.30 -23.33 4.18
C VAL A 238 -25.83 -22.87 4.12
N ASN A 239 -24.91 -23.69 4.61
CA ASN A 239 -23.48 -23.40 4.65
C ASN A 239 -22.71 -24.31 3.68
N MET A 240 -21.43 -24.01 3.50
CA MET A 240 -20.50 -24.80 2.69
C MET A 240 -19.34 -25.24 3.59
N ILE A 241 -18.79 -26.43 3.36
CA ILE A 241 -17.74 -27.01 4.21
C ILE A 241 -16.57 -27.55 3.36
N GLY A 242 -15.34 -27.35 3.84
CA GLY A 242 -14.11 -27.80 3.20
C GLY A 242 -12.99 -28.06 4.21
N LEU A 243 -11.84 -28.49 3.71
CA LEU A 243 -10.60 -28.54 4.50
C LEU A 243 -10.10 -27.11 4.72
N CYS A 244 -9.63 -26.84 5.92
CA CYS A 244 -9.09 -25.53 6.25
C CYS A 244 -7.73 -25.30 5.56
N PRO A 245 -7.52 -24.15 4.90
CA PRO A 245 -6.23 -23.82 4.31
C PRO A 245 -5.19 -23.37 5.34
N PHE A 246 -5.60 -23.14 6.59
CA PHE A 246 -4.79 -22.48 7.60
C PHE A 246 -4.17 -23.43 8.62
N HIS A 247 -4.55 -24.71 8.60
CA HIS A 247 -3.96 -25.76 9.42
C HIS A 247 -4.17 -27.12 8.76
N ASP A 248 -3.27 -28.05 9.04
CA ASP A 248 -3.31 -29.38 8.41
C ASP A 248 -4.36 -30.27 9.09
N GLU A 249 -5.35 -30.72 8.34
CA GLU A 249 -6.43 -31.58 8.83
C GLU A 249 -6.90 -32.59 7.78
N LYS A 250 -7.43 -33.74 8.22
CA LYS A 250 -8.01 -34.77 7.34
C LYS A 250 -9.53 -34.74 7.29
N THR A 251 -10.18 -34.05 8.22
CA THR A 251 -11.63 -33.97 8.33
C THR A 251 -12.05 -32.51 8.15
N PRO A 252 -12.99 -32.19 7.23
CA PRO A 252 -13.40 -30.81 6.97
C PRO A 252 -13.92 -30.09 8.21
N SER A 253 -13.26 -29.00 8.62
CA SER A 253 -13.73 -28.11 9.69
C SER A 253 -13.93 -26.67 9.24
N PHE A 254 -13.56 -26.32 8.00
CA PHE A 254 -13.73 -24.99 7.43
C PHE A 254 -15.15 -24.78 6.92
N THR A 255 -15.90 -23.90 7.56
CA THR A 255 -17.29 -23.60 7.20
C THR A 255 -17.40 -22.20 6.61
N VAL A 256 -17.98 -22.09 5.43
CA VAL A 256 -18.35 -20.83 4.79
C VAL A 256 -19.85 -20.63 4.92
N SER A 257 -20.26 -19.42 5.33
CA SER A 257 -21.66 -19.04 5.46
C SER A 257 -21.98 -17.92 4.48
N PRO A 258 -22.54 -18.26 3.29
CA PRO A 258 -22.90 -17.27 2.27
C PRO A 258 -23.83 -16.19 2.80
N SER A 259 -24.85 -16.57 3.58
CA SER A 259 -25.84 -15.62 4.13
C SER A 259 -25.26 -14.61 5.12
N LYS A 260 -24.12 -14.94 5.75
CA LYS A 260 -23.42 -14.06 6.69
C LYS A 260 -22.16 -13.44 6.08
N ASN A 261 -21.83 -13.80 4.84
CA ASN A 261 -20.61 -13.42 4.12
C ASN A 261 -19.30 -13.63 4.92
N ILE A 262 -19.20 -14.73 5.66
CA ILE A 262 -18.04 -15.06 6.52
C ILE A 262 -17.61 -16.51 6.38
N TYR A 263 -16.37 -16.79 6.77
CA TYR A 263 -15.86 -18.13 7.03
C TYR A 263 -15.54 -18.32 8.51
N LYS A 264 -15.57 -19.57 8.96
CA LYS A 264 -15.07 -20.01 10.26
C LYS A 264 -14.55 -21.44 10.18
N CYS A 265 -13.33 -21.64 10.62
CA CYS A 265 -12.77 -22.95 10.87
C CYS A 265 -13.05 -23.37 12.30
N PHE A 266 -13.72 -24.51 12.48
CA PHE A 266 -13.98 -25.07 13.81
C PHE A 266 -12.82 -25.91 14.35
N GLY A 267 -11.79 -26.20 13.54
CA GLY A 267 -10.55 -26.85 13.97
C GLY A 267 -9.54 -25.85 14.56
N CYS A 268 -9.10 -24.86 13.78
CA CYS A 268 -8.11 -23.87 14.21
C CYS A 268 -8.68 -22.54 14.75
N GLY A 269 -10.01 -22.38 14.74
CA GLY A 269 -10.67 -21.18 15.26
C GLY A 269 -10.64 -19.95 14.34
N LYS A 270 -9.84 -19.93 13.28
CA LYS A 270 -9.78 -18.80 12.33
C LYS A 270 -11.15 -18.50 11.73
N ALA A 271 -11.53 -17.23 11.71
CA ALA A 271 -12.78 -16.75 11.15
C ALA A 271 -12.56 -15.37 10.53
N GLY A 272 -13.39 -15.03 9.55
CA GLY A 272 -13.25 -13.75 8.86
C GLY A 272 -14.20 -13.57 7.70
N ASN A 273 -14.00 -12.48 6.98
CA ASN A 273 -14.70 -12.09 5.76
C ASN A 273 -13.79 -12.33 4.52
N PRO A 274 -14.25 -12.03 3.29
CA PRO A 274 -13.48 -12.30 2.07
C PRO A 274 -12.12 -11.61 2.01
N VAL A 275 -12.05 -10.34 2.46
CA VAL A 275 -10.78 -9.58 2.50
C VAL A 275 -9.79 -10.26 3.44
N SER A 276 -10.23 -10.57 4.67
CA SER A 276 -9.38 -11.24 5.66
C SER A 276 -8.99 -12.66 5.24
N PHE A 277 -9.82 -13.35 4.46
CA PHE A 277 -9.47 -14.65 3.89
C PHE A 277 -8.28 -14.52 2.95
N ILE A 278 -8.30 -13.57 2.01
CA ILE A 278 -7.19 -13.33 1.07
C ILE A 278 -5.93 -12.85 1.80
N MET A 279 -6.07 -11.97 2.79
CA MET A 279 -4.95 -11.53 3.61
C MET A 279 -4.27 -12.69 4.35
N GLU A 280 -5.06 -13.59 4.93
CA GLU A 280 -4.55 -14.71 5.70
C GLU A 280 -4.08 -15.88 4.83
N HIS A 281 -4.71 -16.11 3.67
CA HIS A 281 -4.38 -17.17 2.73
C HIS A 281 -3.13 -16.81 1.90
N GLU A 282 -3.13 -15.62 1.29
CA GLU A 282 -2.05 -15.16 0.42
C GLU A 282 -0.93 -14.43 1.18
N GLY A 283 -1.11 -14.19 2.48
CA GLY A 283 -0.17 -13.38 3.26
C GLY A 283 -0.05 -11.94 2.76
N SER A 284 -1.12 -11.44 2.11
CA SER A 284 -1.21 -10.15 1.45
C SER A 284 -1.60 -9.04 2.42
N SER A 285 -1.17 -7.81 2.11
CA SER A 285 -1.61 -6.61 2.83
C SER A 285 -3.07 -6.28 2.49
N TYR A 286 -3.72 -5.48 3.33
CA TYR A 286 -5.10 -5.06 3.10
C TYR A 286 -5.31 -4.41 1.71
N PRO A 287 -4.45 -3.47 1.24
CA PRO A 287 -4.57 -2.92 -0.13
C PRO A 287 -4.39 -3.97 -1.23
N GLU A 288 -3.51 -4.94 -1.06
CA GLU A 288 -3.31 -6.03 -2.04
C GLU A 288 -4.52 -6.97 -2.08
N ALA A 289 -5.11 -7.28 -0.92
CA ALA A 289 -6.35 -8.05 -0.83
C ALA A 289 -7.53 -7.31 -1.49
N LEU A 290 -7.61 -5.98 -1.30
CA LEU A 290 -8.58 -5.15 -2.01
C LEU A 290 -8.36 -5.13 -3.52
N LYS A 291 -7.10 -5.05 -3.99
CA LYS A 291 -6.78 -5.15 -5.42
C LYS A 291 -7.17 -6.49 -6.02
N TYR A 292 -6.90 -7.57 -5.31
CA TYR A 292 -7.30 -8.91 -5.73
C TYR A 292 -8.83 -9.01 -5.89
N LEU A 293 -9.58 -8.55 -4.88
CA LEU A 293 -11.04 -8.57 -4.92
C LEU A 293 -11.59 -7.65 -6.02
N ALA A 294 -11.04 -6.45 -6.17
CA ALA A 294 -11.52 -5.54 -7.20
C ALA A 294 -11.26 -6.04 -8.62
N ASN A 295 -10.08 -6.62 -8.88
CA ASN A 295 -9.81 -7.28 -10.16
C ASN A 295 -10.78 -8.44 -10.41
N LYS A 296 -11.04 -9.27 -9.39
CA LYS A 296 -11.96 -10.41 -9.49
C LYS A 296 -13.39 -9.99 -9.84
N TYR A 297 -13.86 -8.90 -9.25
CA TYR A 297 -15.21 -8.40 -9.47
C TYR A 297 -15.30 -7.33 -10.56
N ASN A 298 -14.23 -7.13 -11.35
CA ASN A 298 -14.11 -6.07 -12.35
C ASN A 298 -14.47 -4.67 -11.81
N ILE A 299 -14.18 -4.42 -10.53
CA ILE A 299 -14.32 -3.13 -9.89
C ILE A 299 -13.09 -2.30 -10.26
N ALA A 300 -13.30 -1.17 -10.92
CA ALA A 300 -12.22 -0.25 -11.22
C ALA A 300 -11.69 0.37 -9.91
N ILE A 301 -10.50 -0.04 -9.48
CA ILE A 301 -9.74 0.74 -8.49
C ILE A 301 -8.99 1.81 -9.27
N GLU A 302 -9.34 3.07 -9.04
CA GLU A 302 -8.48 4.18 -9.45
C GLU A 302 -7.25 4.17 -8.52
N GLU A 303 -6.14 3.65 -9.02
CA GLU A 303 -4.85 3.82 -8.36
C GLU A 303 -4.49 5.30 -8.35
N LYS A 304 -3.92 5.77 -7.23
CA LYS A 304 -3.28 7.09 -7.15
C LYS A 304 -2.36 7.23 -8.36
N GLU A 305 -2.61 8.25 -9.18
CA GLU A 305 -1.75 8.46 -10.34
C GLU A 305 -0.44 9.05 -9.88
N TYR A 306 0.56 8.20 -9.96
CA TYR A 306 1.97 8.53 -9.81
C TYR A 306 2.32 9.61 -10.83
N THR A 307 2.90 10.72 -10.37
CA THR A 307 3.56 11.70 -11.25
C THR A 307 4.63 10.99 -12.10
N PRO A 308 5.11 11.57 -13.21
CA PRO A 308 6.25 11.01 -13.96
C PRO A 308 7.46 10.72 -13.06
N GLU A 309 7.66 11.53 -12.02
CA GLU A 309 8.67 11.37 -10.98
C GLU A 309 8.37 10.16 -10.08
N ASP A 310 7.14 10.03 -9.59
CA ASP A 310 6.72 8.87 -8.78
C ASP A 310 6.74 7.57 -9.60
N LEU A 311 6.45 7.62 -10.91
CA LEU A 311 6.56 6.48 -11.82
C LEU A 311 8.02 6.08 -12.01
N LYS A 312 8.94 7.05 -12.13
CA LYS A 312 10.39 6.77 -12.17
C LYS A 312 10.88 6.19 -10.86
N GLU A 313 10.45 6.71 -9.73
CA GLU A 313 10.80 6.19 -8.40
C GLU A 313 10.28 4.77 -8.21
N LYS A 314 9.02 4.52 -8.57
CA LYS A 314 8.42 3.18 -8.56
C LYS A 314 9.14 2.21 -9.50
N GLN A 315 9.46 2.63 -10.72
CA GLN A 315 10.24 1.84 -11.68
C GLN A 315 11.64 1.54 -11.15
N LEU A 316 12.28 2.50 -10.47
CA LEU A 316 13.57 2.33 -9.83
C LEU A 316 13.49 1.30 -8.70
N VAL A 317 12.50 1.42 -7.82
CA VAL A 317 12.25 0.45 -6.73
C VAL A 317 11.97 -0.95 -7.27
N ASP A 318 11.14 -1.08 -8.31
CA ASP A 318 10.86 -2.36 -8.98
C ASP A 318 12.14 -2.95 -9.61
N SER A 319 12.98 -2.10 -10.20
CA SER A 319 14.27 -2.51 -10.75
C SER A 319 15.22 -2.99 -9.65
N TYR A 320 15.23 -2.35 -8.48
CA TYR A 320 16.03 -2.79 -7.34
C TYR A 320 15.60 -4.17 -6.82
N PHE A 321 14.29 -4.43 -6.73
CA PHE A 321 13.81 -5.77 -6.38
C PHE A 321 14.27 -6.82 -7.39
N LEU A 322 14.23 -6.51 -8.69
CA LEU A 322 14.70 -7.42 -9.74
C LEU A 322 16.20 -7.72 -9.63
N ILE A 323 17.03 -6.70 -9.36
CA ILE A 323 18.48 -6.88 -9.19
C ILE A 323 18.78 -7.74 -7.96
N ASN A 324 18.13 -7.49 -6.83
CA ASN A 324 18.31 -8.30 -5.63
C ASN A 324 17.81 -9.73 -5.83
N ASP A 325 16.71 -9.95 -6.55
CA ASP A 325 16.25 -11.31 -6.86
C ASP A 325 17.25 -12.06 -7.74
N PHE A 326 17.82 -11.39 -8.75
CA PHE A 326 18.93 -11.93 -9.54
C PHE A 326 20.13 -12.29 -8.66
N ALA A 327 20.58 -11.38 -7.79
CA ALA A 327 21.73 -11.62 -6.92
C ALA A 327 21.48 -12.78 -5.94
N LYS A 328 20.26 -12.89 -5.38
CA LYS A 328 19.82 -14.01 -4.54
C LYS A 328 19.97 -15.33 -5.29
N GLN A 329 19.37 -15.44 -6.47
CA GLN A 329 19.46 -16.65 -7.32
C GLN A 329 20.91 -16.98 -7.68
N HIS A 330 21.72 -15.95 -7.96
CA HIS A 330 23.14 -16.12 -8.28
C HIS A 330 23.93 -16.71 -7.10
N PHE A 331 23.74 -16.17 -5.90
CA PHE A 331 24.42 -16.69 -4.71
C PHE A 331 23.95 -18.10 -4.31
N GLU A 332 22.66 -18.40 -4.45
CA GLU A 332 22.14 -19.76 -4.27
C GLU A 332 22.76 -20.74 -5.27
N ASN A 333 22.77 -20.35 -6.55
CA ASN A 333 23.41 -21.14 -7.60
C ASN A 333 24.89 -21.38 -7.29
N ASN A 334 25.62 -20.35 -6.86
CA ASN A 334 27.01 -20.48 -6.48
C ASN A 334 27.20 -21.51 -5.36
N LEU A 335 26.39 -21.44 -4.31
CA LEU A 335 26.45 -22.38 -3.18
C LEU A 335 26.26 -23.84 -3.60
N PHE A 336 25.30 -24.10 -4.50
CA PHE A 336 24.90 -25.46 -4.86
C PHE A 336 25.57 -26.03 -6.11
N ASN A 337 26.05 -25.19 -7.02
CA ASN A 337 26.47 -25.63 -8.36
C ASN A 337 27.94 -25.35 -8.69
N THR A 338 28.68 -24.63 -7.86
CA THR A 338 30.13 -24.43 -8.04
C THR A 338 30.95 -25.30 -7.09
N ASP A 339 32.17 -25.66 -7.49
CA ASP A 339 33.07 -26.45 -6.64
C ASP A 339 33.44 -25.68 -5.35
N GLU A 340 33.71 -24.38 -5.46
CA GLU A 340 33.99 -23.52 -4.30
C GLU A 340 32.79 -23.45 -3.36
N GLY A 341 31.59 -23.21 -3.90
CA GLY A 341 30.36 -23.15 -3.10
C GLY A 341 30.06 -24.45 -2.38
N LYS A 342 30.24 -25.61 -3.02
CA LYS A 342 30.03 -26.93 -2.39
C LYS A 342 31.09 -27.24 -1.32
N ASN A 343 32.36 -27.10 -1.67
CA ASN A 343 33.47 -27.52 -0.82
C ASN A 343 33.71 -26.57 0.36
N ILE A 344 33.39 -25.29 0.20
CA ILE A 344 33.62 -24.27 1.22
C ILE A 344 32.28 -23.85 1.86
N GLY A 345 31.41 -23.19 1.10
CA GLY A 345 30.17 -22.59 1.63
C GLY A 345 29.16 -23.60 2.19
N LEU A 346 28.81 -24.62 1.40
CA LEU A 346 27.82 -25.62 1.77
C LEU A 346 28.37 -26.55 2.86
N SER A 347 29.64 -26.96 2.75
CA SER A 347 30.32 -27.73 3.78
C SER A 347 30.37 -26.98 5.12
N TYR A 348 30.60 -25.67 5.07
CA TYR A 348 30.52 -24.81 6.25
C TYR A 348 29.11 -24.81 6.86
N LEU A 349 28.06 -24.55 6.08
CA LEU A 349 26.67 -24.54 6.56
C LEU A 349 26.27 -25.90 7.17
N LYS A 350 26.66 -27.00 6.53
CA LYS A 350 26.44 -28.37 7.04
C LYS A 350 27.21 -28.63 8.34
N SER A 351 28.45 -28.18 8.46
CA SER A 351 29.23 -28.30 9.71
C SER A 351 28.60 -27.52 10.88
N ARG A 352 27.80 -26.50 10.58
CA ARG A 352 26.99 -25.75 11.55
C ARG A 352 25.63 -26.39 11.84
N GLY A 353 25.37 -27.57 11.29
CA GLY A 353 24.12 -28.31 11.50
C GLY A 353 22.92 -27.77 10.72
N ILE A 354 23.13 -26.87 9.73
CA ILE A 354 22.03 -26.32 8.93
C ILE A 354 21.68 -27.30 7.82
N ARG A 355 20.44 -27.80 7.85
CA ARG A 355 19.90 -28.78 6.89
C ARG A 355 19.71 -28.12 5.54
N GLU A 356 19.88 -28.88 4.46
CA GLU A 356 19.71 -28.37 3.10
C GLU A 356 18.30 -27.80 2.83
N THR A 357 17.26 -28.40 3.43
CA THR A 357 15.90 -27.87 3.36
C THR A 357 15.79 -26.47 3.98
N THR A 358 16.47 -26.23 5.09
CA THR A 358 16.56 -24.92 5.73
C THR A 358 17.39 -23.94 4.90
N ILE A 359 18.52 -24.39 4.33
CA ILE A 359 19.36 -23.58 3.43
C ILE A 359 18.51 -23.04 2.27
N LYS A 360 17.69 -23.91 1.66
CA LYS A 360 16.76 -23.53 0.58
C LYS A 360 15.62 -22.64 1.08
N LYS A 361 14.99 -22.96 2.21
CA LYS A 361 13.89 -22.16 2.81
C LYS A 361 14.30 -20.70 3.03
N PHE A 362 15.50 -20.47 3.55
CA PHE A 362 16.01 -19.13 3.88
C PHE A 362 16.80 -18.46 2.74
N ASN A 363 16.82 -19.04 1.54
CA ASN A 363 17.55 -18.49 0.39
C ASN A 363 19.03 -18.20 0.72
N LEU A 364 19.70 -19.14 1.40
CA LEU A 364 21.12 -18.98 1.71
C LEU A 364 21.97 -19.24 0.47
N GLY A 365 23.07 -18.50 0.34
CA GLY A 365 23.94 -18.57 -0.82
C GLY A 365 25.42 -18.45 -0.47
N TYR A 366 26.24 -18.29 -1.49
CA TYR A 366 27.68 -18.12 -1.36
C TYR A 366 28.23 -17.13 -2.40
N SER A 367 29.10 -16.23 -1.97
CA SER A 367 29.86 -15.33 -2.84
C SER A 367 31.27 -15.88 -3.04
N LEU A 368 31.70 -16.00 -4.30
CA LEU A 368 32.99 -16.60 -4.65
C LEU A 368 34.16 -15.70 -4.25
N GLN A 369 35.34 -16.30 -4.10
CA GLN A 369 36.58 -15.59 -3.79
C GLN A 369 37.02 -14.62 -4.89
N SER A 370 36.70 -14.91 -6.15
CA SER A 370 37.11 -14.12 -7.32
C SER A 370 36.70 -12.64 -7.24
N GLY A 371 35.59 -12.36 -6.54
CA GLY A 371 35.12 -11.00 -6.25
C GLY A 371 34.73 -10.17 -7.47
N ARG A 372 34.41 -10.83 -8.59
CA ARG A 372 33.88 -10.22 -9.82
C ARG A 372 32.77 -11.06 -10.46
N ASP A 373 32.44 -12.19 -9.86
CA ASP A 373 31.58 -13.21 -10.41
C ASP A 373 30.13 -12.71 -10.59
N LEU A 374 29.58 -12.04 -9.57
CA LEU A 374 28.24 -11.47 -9.65
C LEU A 374 28.20 -10.37 -10.72
N THR A 375 29.13 -9.42 -10.65
CA THR A 375 29.15 -8.26 -11.56
C THR A 375 29.37 -8.68 -13.02
N THR A 376 30.27 -9.64 -13.27
CA THR A 376 30.52 -10.15 -14.63
C THR A 376 29.30 -10.89 -15.16
N THR A 377 28.64 -11.69 -14.33
CA THR A 377 27.41 -12.41 -14.72
C THR A 377 26.26 -11.44 -14.98
N ALA A 378 26.12 -10.39 -14.17
CA ALA A 378 25.12 -9.34 -14.36
C ALA A 378 25.28 -8.64 -15.72
N LYS A 379 26.51 -8.25 -16.05
CA LYS A 379 26.86 -7.65 -17.36
C LYS A 379 26.56 -8.58 -18.52
N ALA A 380 26.93 -9.86 -18.42
CA ALA A 380 26.66 -10.85 -19.45
C ALA A 380 25.15 -11.08 -19.67
N LYS A 381 24.35 -10.92 -18.62
CA LYS A 381 22.87 -10.97 -18.68
C LYS A 381 22.20 -9.61 -18.97
N LEU A 382 22.98 -8.58 -19.32
CA LEU A 382 22.50 -7.24 -19.67
C LEU A 382 21.77 -6.50 -18.55
N TYR A 383 22.05 -6.82 -17.27
CA TYR A 383 21.59 -6.00 -16.16
C TYR A 383 22.33 -4.67 -16.11
N ASN A 384 21.63 -3.60 -15.72
CA ASN A 384 22.24 -2.29 -15.51
C ASN A 384 23.15 -2.33 -14.26
N VAL A 385 24.46 -2.18 -14.48
CA VAL A 385 25.48 -2.25 -13.43
C VAL A 385 25.37 -1.09 -12.45
N ASP A 386 24.83 0.05 -12.85
CA ASP A 386 24.67 1.19 -11.94
C ASP A 386 23.65 0.87 -10.84
N LEU A 387 22.59 0.11 -11.15
CA LEU A 387 21.65 -0.38 -10.14
C LEU A 387 22.31 -1.35 -9.14
N LEU A 388 23.30 -2.14 -9.57
CA LEU A 388 24.10 -2.98 -8.66
C LEU A 388 24.98 -2.13 -7.74
N LYS A 389 25.49 -0.99 -8.23
CA LYS A 389 26.27 -0.04 -7.43
C LYS A 389 25.38 0.66 -6.41
N ASP A 390 24.19 1.08 -6.80
CA ASP A 390 23.20 1.72 -5.92
C ASP A 390 22.79 0.81 -4.76
N LEU A 391 22.67 -0.50 -5.02
CA LEU A 391 22.40 -1.51 -4.00
C LEU A 391 23.64 -1.95 -3.21
N GLY A 392 24.82 -1.43 -3.54
CA GLY A 392 26.10 -1.80 -2.93
C GLY A 392 26.49 -3.26 -3.14
N LEU A 393 26.01 -3.90 -4.20
CA LEU A 393 26.42 -5.26 -4.60
C LEU A 393 27.77 -5.26 -5.31
N THR A 394 28.10 -4.15 -5.98
CA THR A 394 29.39 -3.91 -6.65
C THR A 394 29.91 -2.51 -6.36
N ASN A 395 31.22 -2.30 -6.49
CA ASN A 395 31.84 -1.00 -6.27
C ASN A 395 32.05 -0.23 -7.58
N LYS A 396 32.60 1.00 -7.50
CA LYS A 396 32.87 1.86 -8.66
C LYS A 396 33.83 1.25 -9.69
N SER A 397 34.63 0.28 -9.28
CA SER A 397 35.58 -0.45 -10.14
C SER A 397 35.06 -1.82 -10.55
N ASP A 398 33.74 -2.05 -10.40
CA ASP A 398 33.02 -3.28 -10.79
C ASP A 398 33.55 -4.54 -10.09
N TYR A 399 34.02 -4.40 -8.86
CA TYR A 399 34.30 -5.53 -7.97
C TYR A 399 33.15 -5.76 -7.01
N ASP A 400 32.78 -7.02 -6.85
CA ASP A 400 31.73 -7.46 -5.94
C ASP A 400 32.08 -7.04 -4.50
N PHE A 401 31.07 -6.50 -3.81
CA PHE A 401 31.18 -6.07 -2.42
C PHE A 401 31.32 -7.28 -1.47
N PHE A 402 30.50 -8.30 -1.69
CA PHE A 402 30.58 -9.56 -0.98
C PHE A 402 31.58 -10.50 -1.67
N ARG A 403 32.56 -11.00 -0.91
CA ARG A 403 33.63 -11.87 -1.42
C ARG A 403 33.94 -12.95 -0.41
N GLU A 404 33.93 -14.20 -0.85
CA GLU A 404 34.26 -15.37 -0.03
C GLU A 404 33.43 -15.42 1.27
N ARG A 405 32.12 -15.21 1.12
CA ARG A 405 31.15 -15.13 2.21
C ARG A 405 29.97 -16.06 1.98
N VAL A 406 29.53 -16.68 3.06
CA VAL A 406 28.20 -17.29 3.15
C VAL A 406 27.18 -16.16 3.21
N MET A 407 26.18 -16.23 2.34
CA MET A 407 25.21 -15.18 2.10
C MET A 407 23.87 -15.53 2.77
N PHE A 408 23.32 -14.55 3.48
CA PHE A 408 22.02 -14.58 4.11
C PHE A 408 21.13 -13.56 3.40
N THR A 409 20.15 -14.03 2.64
CA THR A 409 19.20 -13.15 1.96
C THR A 409 18.28 -12.50 2.99
N ILE A 410 18.18 -11.16 2.95
CA ILE A 410 17.29 -10.39 3.81
C ILE A 410 16.01 -10.09 3.03
N HIS A 411 14.86 -10.48 3.59
CA HIS A 411 13.56 -10.31 2.96
C HIS A 411 12.77 -9.18 3.61
N ASN A 412 11.93 -8.50 2.84
CA ASN A 412 10.86 -7.68 3.39
C ASN A 412 9.72 -8.57 3.91
N VAL A 413 8.67 -7.95 4.47
CA VAL A 413 7.49 -8.67 5.01
C VAL A 413 6.78 -9.55 3.96
N SER A 414 6.78 -9.14 2.68
CA SER A 414 6.14 -9.89 1.58
C SER A 414 7.03 -10.99 1.00
N GLY A 415 8.31 -11.09 1.39
CA GLY A 415 9.23 -12.12 0.95
C GLY A 415 10.10 -11.74 -0.25
N LYS A 416 10.08 -10.47 -0.69
CA LYS A 416 11.03 -9.97 -1.70
C LYS A 416 12.40 -9.77 -1.06
N ALA A 417 13.47 -10.12 -1.80
CA ALA A 417 14.83 -9.86 -1.38
C ALA A 417 15.12 -8.35 -1.42
N ILE A 418 15.54 -7.80 -0.28
CA ILE A 418 15.85 -6.36 -0.13
C ILE A 418 17.32 -6.09 0.17
N GLY A 419 18.06 -7.08 0.62
CA GLY A 419 19.49 -6.96 0.82
C GLY A 419 20.10 -8.28 1.26
N PHE A 420 21.36 -8.23 1.70
CA PHE A 420 22.11 -9.42 2.07
C PHE A 420 22.97 -9.18 3.31
N GLY A 421 23.05 -10.19 4.17
CA GLY A 421 24.11 -10.35 5.15
C GLY A 421 25.17 -11.32 4.62
N GLY A 422 26.44 -11.02 4.86
CA GLY A 422 27.56 -11.84 4.38
C GLY A 422 28.50 -12.20 5.53
N ARG A 423 28.63 -13.48 5.82
CA ARG A 423 29.57 -14.00 6.84
C ARG A 423 30.86 -14.48 6.20
N THR A 424 32.00 -13.93 6.63
CA THR A 424 33.31 -14.43 6.16
C THR A 424 33.66 -15.76 6.82
N LEU A 425 34.37 -16.58 6.06
CA LEU A 425 34.93 -17.84 6.52
C LEU A 425 36.42 -17.70 6.91
N LYS A 426 37.03 -16.54 6.62
CA LYS A 426 38.40 -16.23 7.03
C LYS A 426 38.49 -15.99 8.53
N LYS A 427 39.61 -16.39 9.12
CA LYS A 427 39.93 -16.20 10.55
C LYS A 427 40.73 -14.91 10.83
N GLU A 428 40.87 -14.04 9.85
CA GLU A 428 41.62 -12.78 9.98
C GLU A 428 40.85 -11.78 10.86
N LYS A 429 41.49 -11.30 11.94
CA LYS A 429 40.86 -10.38 12.91
C LYS A 429 40.53 -8.99 12.34
N THR A 430 41.16 -8.61 11.24
CA THR A 430 40.98 -7.30 10.58
C THR A 430 39.73 -7.24 9.71
N ILE A 431 39.16 -8.39 9.33
CA ILE A 431 37.98 -8.47 8.47
C ILE A 431 36.73 -8.65 9.34
N PRO A 432 35.70 -7.80 9.20
CA PRO A 432 34.45 -7.97 9.93
C PRO A 432 33.81 -9.33 9.65
N LYS A 433 33.45 -10.02 10.75
CA LYS A 433 32.85 -11.36 10.73
C LYS A 433 31.57 -11.38 9.88
N TYR A 434 30.73 -10.36 10.05
CA TYR A 434 29.52 -10.12 9.27
C TYR A 434 29.56 -8.73 8.65
N ILE A 435 29.06 -8.61 7.42
CA ILE A 435 28.77 -7.34 6.76
C ILE A 435 27.37 -7.41 6.16
N ASN A 436 26.66 -6.29 6.13
CA ASN A 436 25.34 -6.20 5.51
C ASN A 436 25.41 -5.29 4.30
N SER A 437 24.43 -5.40 3.40
CA SER A 437 24.14 -4.40 2.38
C SER A 437 24.14 -2.99 2.97
N ILE A 438 24.47 -2.00 2.14
CA ILE A 438 24.31 -0.59 2.49
C ILE A 438 22.83 -0.23 2.52
N GLU A 439 22.49 0.91 3.12
CA GLU A 439 21.11 1.43 3.07
C GLU A 439 20.72 1.76 1.62
N SER A 440 19.47 1.50 1.26
CA SER A 440 18.89 1.80 -0.05
C SER A 440 17.39 2.08 0.07
N GLU A 441 16.74 2.50 -1.01
CA GLU A 441 15.29 2.73 -1.04
C GLU A 441 14.46 1.50 -0.62
N ILE A 442 15.00 0.30 -0.82
CA ILE A 442 14.31 -0.95 -0.47
C ILE A 442 14.83 -1.61 0.81
N TYR A 443 15.97 -1.18 1.35
CA TYR A 443 16.56 -1.77 2.56
C TYR A 443 17.00 -0.72 3.56
N ASN A 444 16.32 -0.74 4.71
CA ASN A 444 16.67 0.05 5.86
C ASN A 444 16.86 -0.84 7.09
N LYS A 445 18.07 -0.88 7.65
CA LYS A 445 18.40 -1.74 8.81
C LYS A 445 17.55 -1.44 10.02
N ARG A 446 17.27 -0.16 10.28
CA ARG A 446 16.48 0.28 11.44
C ARG A 446 15.01 -0.12 11.34
N ARG A 447 14.53 -0.54 10.17
CA ARG A 447 13.11 -0.89 9.94
C ARG A 447 12.93 -2.33 9.48
N THR A 448 13.99 -3.12 9.48
CA THR A 448 13.99 -4.50 8.95
C THR A 448 14.32 -5.48 10.06
N LEU A 449 13.55 -6.56 10.15
CA LEU A 449 13.81 -7.71 11.02
C LEU A 449 14.06 -8.93 10.15
N TYR A 450 15.24 -9.54 10.31
CA TYR A 450 15.54 -10.78 9.62
C TYR A 450 14.62 -11.90 10.12
N GLY A 451 14.15 -12.73 9.19
CA GLY A 451 13.24 -13.85 9.50
C GLY A 451 11.77 -13.48 9.56
N LEU A 452 11.41 -12.18 9.62
CA LEU A 452 10.02 -11.75 9.80
C LEU A 452 9.06 -12.27 8.73
N HIS A 453 9.51 -12.36 7.47
CA HIS A 453 8.73 -12.96 6.39
C HIS A 453 8.24 -14.38 6.72
N PHE A 454 9.14 -15.19 7.29
CA PHE A 454 8.86 -16.58 7.68
C PHE A 454 8.13 -16.67 9.01
N ALA A 455 8.40 -15.73 9.94
CA ALA A 455 7.91 -15.79 11.31
C ALA A 455 6.54 -15.14 11.52
N LYS A 456 6.11 -14.21 10.66
CA LYS A 456 4.90 -13.38 10.86
C LYS A 456 3.64 -14.18 11.19
N SER A 457 3.44 -15.33 10.55
CA SER A 457 2.27 -16.18 10.78
C SER A 457 2.36 -16.88 12.14
N SER A 458 3.53 -17.39 12.50
CA SER A 458 3.78 -18.07 13.78
C SER A 458 3.74 -17.08 14.95
N ILE A 459 4.24 -15.85 14.77
CA ILE A 459 4.15 -14.77 15.77
C ILE A 459 2.69 -14.49 16.13
N ARG A 460 1.81 -14.34 15.13
CA ARG A 460 0.37 -14.14 15.37
C ARG A 460 -0.29 -15.34 16.04
N LYS A 461 0.09 -16.55 15.62
CA LYS A 461 -0.52 -17.80 16.11
C LYS A 461 -0.17 -18.07 17.57
N GLU A 462 1.09 -17.90 17.94
CA GLU A 462 1.57 -18.12 19.30
C GLU A 462 1.39 -16.89 20.20
N ASP A 463 0.94 -15.76 19.62
CA ASP A 463 0.86 -14.44 20.25
C ASP A 463 2.16 -14.06 20.99
N GLU A 464 3.30 -14.36 20.38
CA GLU A 464 4.62 -14.11 20.96
C GLU A 464 5.65 -13.95 19.83
N CYS A 465 6.55 -12.97 19.98
CA CYS A 465 7.71 -12.81 19.11
C CYS A 465 9.00 -13.06 19.88
N ILE A 466 9.79 -14.04 19.45
CA ILE A 466 11.12 -14.30 19.99
C ILE A 466 12.15 -13.46 19.23
N LEU A 467 12.84 -12.56 19.91
CA LEU A 467 13.85 -11.67 19.34
C LEU A 467 15.26 -12.14 19.70
N VAL A 468 16.04 -12.51 18.68
CA VAL A 468 17.44 -12.95 18.81
C VAL A 468 18.41 -11.98 18.13
N GLU A 469 19.73 -12.16 18.32
CA GLU A 469 20.73 -11.22 17.82
C GLU A 469 20.99 -11.35 16.31
N GLY A 470 21.16 -12.58 15.81
CA GLY A 470 21.73 -12.81 14.49
C GLY A 470 20.96 -13.77 13.59
N TYR A 471 21.37 -13.74 12.32
CA TYR A 471 20.84 -14.61 11.26
C TYR A 471 20.83 -16.08 11.63
N THR A 472 21.94 -16.56 12.19
CA THR A 472 22.12 -17.98 12.49
C THR A 472 21.18 -18.45 13.59
N ASP A 473 20.83 -17.58 14.53
CA ASP A 473 20.00 -17.93 15.67
C ASP A 473 18.55 -18.10 15.21
N VAL A 474 18.06 -17.18 14.36
CA VAL A 474 16.77 -17.32 13.66
C VAL A 474 16.70 -18.62 12.88
N ILE A 475 17.73 -18.92 12.07
CA ILE A 475 17.77 -20.12 11.24
C ILE A 475 17.78 -21.39 12.10
N SER A 476 18.61 -21.42 13.15
CA SER A 476 18.74 -22.57 14.04
C SER A 476 17.47 -22.83 14.83
N LEU A 477 16.82 -21.79 15.38
CA LEU A 477 15.56 -21.90 16.11
C LEU A 477 14.41 -22.31 15.19
N SER A 478 14.29 -21.68 14.02
CA SER A 478 13.28 -22.07 13.02
C SER A 478 13.46 -23.52 12.57
N GLN A 479 14.71 -23.94 12.35
CA GLN A 479 15.02 -25.34 12.03
C GLN A 479 14.64 -26.31 13.17
N GLY A 480 14.72 -25.86 14.42
CA GLY A 480 14.31 -26.59 15.61
C GLY A 480 12.80 -26.64 15.84
N GLY A 481 12.00 -25.95 15.00
CA GLY A 481 10.54 -25.87 15.12
C GLY A 481 10.01 -24.62 15.83
N ILE A 482 10.90 -23.73 16.28
CA ILE A 482 10.53 -22.44 16.88
C ILE A 482 10.48 -21.39 15.77
N GLU A 483 9.30 -21.19 15.19
CA GLU A 483 9.15 -20.40 13.96
C GLU A 483 8.73 -18.95 14.20
N ASN A 484 8.34 -18.55 15.41
CA ASN A 484 7.97 -17.18 15.78
C ASN A 484 9.20 -16.31 16.13
N VAL A 485 10.32 -16.51 15.44
CA VAL A 485 11.63 -15.92 15.77
C VAL A 485 12.13 -14.93 14.71
N VAL A 486 12.67 -13.78 15.16
CA VAL A 486 13.24 -12.72 14.31
C VAL A 486 14.53 -12.16 14.90
N ALA A 487 15.32 -11.43 14.09
CA ALA A 487 16.54 -10.77 14.56
C ALA A 487 16.72 -9.36 14.02
N SER A 488 17.28 -8.46 14.84
CA SER A 488 17.71 -7.12 14.42
C SER A 488 18.94 -7.16 13.50
N SER A 489 19.72 -8.26 13.55
CA SER A 489 20.67 -8.70 12.52
C SER A 489 21.64 -7.62 12.02
N GLY A 490 22.60 -7.28 12.89
CA GLY A 490 23.71 -6.36 12.56
C GLY A 490 23.52 -4.92 13.03
N THR A 491 22.47 -4.65 13.81
CA THR A 491 22.24 -3.37 14.52
C THR A 491 21.63 -3.60 15.90
N SER A 492 21.75 -2.62 16.78
CA SER A 492 20.96 -2.60 18.03
C SER A 492 19.47 -2.49 17.71
N LEU A 493 18.62 -3.11 18.53
CA LEU A 493 17.17 -3.03 18.41
C LEU A 493 16.70 -1.56 18.35
N THR A 494 15.80 -1.26 17.42
CA THR A 494 15.27 0.08 17.21
C THR A 494 13.78 0.17 17.55
N LYS A 495 13.30 1.39 17.80
CA LYS A 495 11.88 1.68 17.98
C LYS A 495 11.04 1.22 16.79
N GLU A 496 11.51 1.43 15.58
CA GLU A 496 10.77 1.09 14.37
C GLU A 496 10.65 -0.42 14.17
N GLN A 497 11.66 -1.20 14.56
CA GLN A 497 11.58 -2.67 14.59
C GLN A 497 10.57 -3.16 15.64
N ILE A 498 10.54 -2.53 16.82
CA ILE A 498 9.55 -2.85 17.86
C ILE A 498 8.13 -2.56 17.37
N LEU A 499 7.90 -1.38 16.78
CA LEU A 499 6.61 -1.02 16.19
C LEU A 499 6.21 -1.95 15.03
N LEU A 500 7.18 -2.49 14.30
CA LEU A 500 6.92 -3.50 13.27
C LEU A 500 6.43 -4.82 13.89
N ILE A 501 7.04 -5.28 14.98
CA ILE A 501 6.59 -6.47 15.73
C ILE A 501 5.20 -6.24 16.33
N LYS A 502 4.94 -5.05 16.88
CA LYS A 502 3.65 -4.66 17.50
C LYS A 502 2.44 -4.87 16.59
N ARG A 503 2.64 -4.86 15.27
CA ARG A 503 1.59 -5.15 14.28
C ARG A 503 1.11 -6.61 14.31
N TYR A 504 1.89 -7.51 14.91
CA TYR A 504 1.64 -8.95 14.93
C TYR A 504 1.33 -9.49 16.32
N THR A 505 1.97 -8.93 17.36
CA THR A 505 1.75 -9.29 18.77
C THR A 505 2.23 -8.16 19.68
N PRO A 506 1.62 -7.95 20.87
CA PRO A 506 2.18 -7.09 21.90
C PRO A 506 3.31 -7.77 22.70
N ASN A 507 3.54 -9.08 22.60
CA ASN A 507 4.43 -9.83 23.50
C ASN A 507 5.79 -10.13 22.83
N ILE A 508 6.89 -9.71 23.46
CA ILE A 508 8.26 -9.94 22.95
C ILE A 508 9.13 -10.64 24.00
N THR A 509 9.71 -11.78 23.62
CA THR A 509 10.72 -12.48 24.41
C THR A 509 12.11 -12.27 23.81
N ILE A 510 13.00 -11.58 24.52
CA ILE A 510 14.40 -11.39 24.08
C ILE A 510 15.25 -12.61 24.46
N VAL A 511 15.92 -13.22 23.48
CA VAL A 511 16.86 -14.34 23.66
C VAL A 511 18.19 -13.98 23.01
N TYR A 512 19.04 -13.27 23.75
CA TYR A 512 20.37 -12.82 23.32
C TYR A 512 21.49 -13.69 23.88
N ASP A 513 22.73 -13.47 23.42
CA ASP A 513 23.88 -14.24 23.89
C ASP A 513 24.08 -14.05 25.40
N GLY A 514 24.40 -15.14 26.10
CA GLY A 514 24.59 -15.16 27.56
C GLY A 514 25.89 -14.48 28.04
N ASP A 515 26.52 -13.65 27.22
CA ASP A 515 27.71 -12.90 27.59
C ASP A 515 27.38 -11.48 28.09
N ALA A 516 28.37 -10.75 28.59
CA ALA A 516 28.16 -9.43 29.16
C ALA A 516 27.60 -8.40 28.13
N ALA A 517 27.91 -8.57 26.84
CA ALA A 517 27.43 -7.68 25.79
C ALA A 517 25.97 -7.99 25.44
N GLY A 518 25.62 -9.27 25.30
CA GLY A 518 24.27 -9.74 25.04
C GLY A 518 23.30 -9.37 26.18
N ILE A 519 23.70 -9.58 27.44
CA ILE A 519 22.91 -9.17 28.62
C ILE A 519 22.64 -7.65 28.60
N LYS A 520 23.66 -6.84 28.34
CA LYS A 520 23.53 -5.37 28.27
C LYS A 520 22.67 -4.93 27.07
N ALA A 521 22.70 -5.67 25.97
CA ALA A 521 21.85 -5.40 24.82
C ALA A 521 20.39 -5.78 25.10
N ALA A 522 20.14 -6.90 25.77
CA ALA A 522 18.80 -7.35 26.15
C ALA A 522 18.11 -6.37 27.11
N LEU A 523 18.81 -5.91 28.16
CA LEU A 523 18.26 -4.93 29.11
C LEU A 523 17.88 -3.61 28.44
N ARG A 524 18.73 -3.09 27.55
CA ARG A 524 18.40 -1.88 26.76
C ARG A 524 17.23 -2.11 25.81
N GLY A 525 17.14 -3.31 25.22
CA GLY A 525 16.02 -3.69 24.37
C GLY A 525 14.71 -3.73 25.14
N MET A 526 14.73 -4.26 26.37
CA MET A 526 13.58 -4.31 27.27
C MET A 526 13.04 -2.91 27.58
N ASP A 527 13.90 -1.95 27.94
CA ASP A 527 13.49 -0.56 28.18
C ASP A 527 12.79 0.03 26.95
N LEU A 528 13.36 -0.16 25.75
CA LEU A 528 12.76 0.32 24.49
C LEU A 528 11.42 -0.34 24.18
N ILE A 529 11.24 -1.63 24.50
CA ILE A 529 9.99 -2.37 24.28
C ILE A 529 8.89 -1.84 25.21
N LEU A 530 9.20 -1.66 26.49
CA LEU A 530 8.27 -1.13 27.49
C LEU A 530 7.82 0.30 27.14
N GLU A 531 8.73 1.15 26.63
CA GLU A 531 8.39 2.49 26.12
C GLU A 531 7.40 2.49 24.95
N GLN A 532 7.20 1.36 24.28
CA GLN A 532 6.24 1.21 23.18
C GLN A 532 4.95 0.50 23.59
N ASP A 533 4.63 0.42 24.89
CA ASP A 533 3.46 -0.28 25.44
C ASP A 533 3.37 -1.74 24.94
N MET A 534 4.50 -2.46 25.01
CA MET A 534 4.61 -3.88 24.68
C MET A 534 5.02 -4.68 25.93
N ASN A 535 4.63 -5.96 25.96
CA ASN A 535 4.86 -6.90 27.05
C ASN A 535 6.17 -7.66 26.90
#